data_AF-A0A9P7MKK9-F1
#
_entry.id   AF-A0A9P7MKK9-F1
#
_cell.length_a   1.000
_cell.length_b   1.000
_cell.length_c   1.000
_cell.angle_alpha   90.00
_cell.angle_beta   90.00
_cell.angle_gamma   90.00
#
_symmetry.space_group_name_H-M   'P 1'
#
loop_
_entity.id
_entity.type
_entity.pdbx_description
1 polymer ?
#
loop_
_entity_poly.entity_id
_entity_poly.type
_entity_poly.pdbx_seq_one_letter_code
_entity_poly.pdbx_strand_id
1 'polypeptide(L)'
;MSGDDIVELRRQLRTAQERSLEERRQREAAQELSLEDRRQREAAEVRALEERRRREAEERERRLTLADYLHSYHTSDELPEVKAVGTSATRSRSHARNAAGRLCPRHIIPWKDFPYEISKVYDKLSMSESFFHDRILPSLPPLQGLELVGCELHLRQRQQAVVIDAVDVLLEKVCEDPRLRETFDIAAGGRVSFDDFEKKHPNVTLREKPKTDSSFTRYCQTCDYRASGVDEKSRLVLLVLYEPPCQLTPAQMAMGLDGENVIELGRSHVTNESHQTADSITLESRRLAAAVITQLFQAMIRSKVRFGYVDTGEVKLFLRIGEDPSRVEYFLAVPSRDVEVEGDAEPRLQLTSVAQVFAFTLLALQSPIPDKNWKDASQMLGKWDKACDVSLPETPEPSGTSGAPWIANYNPATLRGDVIGDIGGWYTGGCDDYETLFNRAARGGQGDDVEGGAPENCGAAFNNKVKIEKTRVGFPKMLGLPKVIKDI
;
A
#
# COMPACT_ATOMS: atom_id res chain seq x y z
N MET A 1 64.74 -72.94 3.32
CA MET A 1 63.35 -72.99 3.81
C MET A 1 63.02 -74.43 4.13
N SER A 2 62.80 -74.71 5.41
CA SER A 2 62.39 -76.03 5.90
C SER A 2 60.97 -76.34 5.39
N GLY A 3 60.62 -77.63 5.28
CA GLY A 3 59.23 -78.04 4.96
C GLY A 3 58.20 -77.46 5.94
N ASP A 4 58.61 -77.20 7.19
CA ASP A 4 57.78 -76.58 8.23
C ASP A 4 57.52 -75.09 7.98
N ASP A 5 58.47 -74.35 7.39
CA ASP A 5 58.30 -72.92 7.06
C ASP A 5 57.21 -72.73 5.99
N ILE A 6 57.11 -73.66 5.05
CA ILE A 6 56.12 -73.65 3.96
C ILE A 6 54.71 -73.94 4.51
N VAL A 7 54.59 -74.81 5.52
CA VAL A 7 53.31 -75.12 6.16
C VAL A 7 52.81 -73.92 6.96
N GLU A 8 53.69 -73.25 7.70
CA GLU A 8 53.34 -72.05 8.48
C GLU A 8 52.97 -70.86 7.58
N LEU A 9 53.70 -70.64 6.48
CA LEU A 9 53.35 -69.64 5.46
C LEU A 9 51.99 -69.91 4.81
N ARG A 10 51.66 -71.18 4.52
CA ARG A 10 50.33 -71.56 3.99
C ARG A 10 49.22 -71.34 5.01
N ARG A 11 49.49 -71.52 6.31
CA ARG A 11 48.55 -71.22 7.40
C ARG A 11 48.30 -69.71 7.50
N GLN A 12 49.37 -68.91 7.48
CA GLN A 12 49.29 -67.45 7.51
C GLN A 12 48.54 -66.88 6.30
N LEU A 13 48.80 -67.41 5.10
CA LEU A 13 48.11 -67.02 3.87
C LEU A 13 46.61 -67.29 3.94
N ARG A 14 46.19 -68.46 4.45
CA ARG A 14 44.76 -68.79 4.65
C ARG A 14 44.09 -67.84 5.63
N THR A 15 44.71 -67.59 6.79
CA THR A 15 44.15 -66.64 7.77
C THR A 15 44.09 -65.20 7.24
N ALA A 16 45.05 -64.79 6.41
CA ALA A 16 45.02 -63.48 5.76
C ALA A 16 43.92 -63.38 4.69
N GLN A 17 43.70 -64.45 3.91
CA GLN A 17 42.61 -64.55 2.94
C GLN A 17 41.24 -64.52 3.62
N GLU A 18 41.07 -65.22 4.74
CA GLU A 18 39.83 -65.22 5.52
C GLU A 18 39.52 -63.83 6.10
N ARG A 19 40.52 -63.13 6.66
CA ARG A 19 40.34 -61.74 7.13
C ARG A 19 39.97 -60.79 6.00
N SER A 20 40.62 -60.91 4.85
CA SER A 20 40.32 -60.06 3.68
C SER A 20 38.90 -60.28 3.14
N LEU A 21 38.43 -61.54 3.12
CA LEU A 21 37.04 -61.88 2.76
C LEU A 21 36.04 -61.31 3.76
N GLU A 22 36.34 -61.39 5.06
CA GLU A 22 35.46 -60.88 6.12
C GLU A 22 35.38 -59.35 6.11
N GLU A 23 36.50 -58.65 5.93
CA GLU A 23 36.51 -57.20 5.74
C GLU A 23 35.71 -56.77 4.51
N ARG A 24 35.75 -57.56 3.42
CA ARG A 24 34.96 -57.29 2.22
C ARG A 24 33.47 -57.43 2.49
N ARG A 25 33.05 -58.49 3.19
CA ARG A 25 31.66 -58.67 3.63
C ARG A 25 31.18 -57.56 4.54
N GLN A 26 32.01 -57.12 5.49
CA GLN A 26 31.65 -56.00 6.37
C GLN A 26 31.48 -54.68 5.60
N ARG A 27 32.33 -54.42 4.59
CA ARG A 27 32.19 -53.24 3.72
C ARG A 27 30.94 -53.32 2.84
N GLU A 28 30.67 -54.48 2.25
CA GLU A 28 29.46 -54.72 1.45
C GLU A 28 28.19 -54.52 2.31
N ALA A 29 28.14 -55.10 3.51
CA ALA A 29 27.03 -54.94 4.45
C ALA A 29 26.86 -53.48 4.94
N ALA A 30 27.97 -52.77 5.21
CA ALA A 30 27.92 -51.36 5.58
C ALA A 30 27.43 -50.46 4.43
N GLN A 31 27.80 -50.78 3.18
CA GLN A 31 27.30 -50.08 2.00
C GLN A 31 25.81 -50.32 1.77
N GLU A 32 25.34 -51.56 1.93
CA GLU A 32 23.91 -51.89 1.86
C GLU A 32 23.10 -51.12 2.91
N LEU A 33 23.57 -51.11 4.16
CA LEU A 33 22.90 -50.39 5.24
C LEU A 33 22.83 -48.87 4.97
N SER A 34 23.90 -48.29 4.42
CA SER A 34 23.93 -46.86 4.07
C SER A 34 22.99 -46.53 2.91
N LEU A 35 22.86 -47.43 1.92
CA LEU A 35 21.90 -47.27 0.83
C LEU A 35 20.45 -47.39 1.31
N GLU A 36 20.19 -48.32 2.23
CA GLU A 36 18.89 -48.50 2.88
C GLU A 36 18.49 -47.24 3.66
N ASP A 37 19.39 -46.71 4.50
CA ASP A 37 19.15 -45.48 5.27
C ASP A 37 18.91 -44.28 4.35
N ARG A 38 19.67 -44.14 3.26
CA ARG A 38 19.42 -43.09 2.26
C ARG A 38 18.04 -43.22 1.63
N ARG A 39 17.63 -44.44 1.22
CA ARG A 39 16.29 -44.69 0.68
C ARG A 39 15.19 -44.38 1.70
N GLN A 40 15.40 -44.70 2.97
CA GLN A 40 14.44 -44.38 4.03
C GLN A 40 14.30 -42.87 4.24
N ARG A 41 15.41 -42.12 4.22
CA ARG A 41 15.40 -40.65 4.30
C ARG A 41 14.68 -40.02 3.10
N GLU A 42 15.02 -40.44 1.89
CA GLU A 42 14.37 -39.99 0.65
C GLU A 42 12.86 -40.31 0.69
N ALA A 43 12.48 -41.51 1.10
CA ALA A 43 11.07 -41.89 1.23
C ALA A 43 10.34 -41.11 2.34
N ALA A 44 11.01 -40.77 3.44
CA ALA A 44 10.45 -39.94 4.50
C ALA A 44 10.26 -38.49 4.04
N GLU A 45 11.20 -37.94 3.28
CA GLU A 45 11.13 -36.60 2.71
C GLU A 45 9.97 -36.49 1.70
N VAL A 46 9.81 -37.49 0.82
CA VAL A 46 8.68 -37.55 -0.12
C VAL A 46 7.35 -37.62 0.64
N ARG A 47 7.23 -38.48 1.65
CA ARG A 47 6.00 -38.55 2.47
C ARG A 47 5.70 -37.24 3.19
N ALA A 48 6.71 -36.59 3.75
CA ALA A 48 6.54 -35.30 4.41
C ALA A 48 6.09 -34.20 3.43
N LEU A 49 6.64 -34.19 2.22
CA LEU A 49 6.23 -33.25 1.17
C LEU A 49 4.79 -33.52 0.68
N GLU A 50 4.41 -34.79 0.53
CA GLU A 50 3.04 -35.19 0.18
C GLU A 50 2.03 -34.82 1.27
N GLU A 51 2.35 -35.08 2.54
CA GLU A 51 1.50 -34.67 3.66
C GLU A 51 1.36 -33.14 3.73
N ARG A 52 2.45 -32.39 3.52
CA ARG A 52 2.40 -30.94 3.46
C ARG A 52 1.51 -30.47 2.32
N ARG A 53 1.67 -31.03 1.12
CA ARG A 53 0.82 -30.71 -0.04
C ARG A 53 -0.64 -31.02 0.22
N ARG A 54 -0.95 -32.14 0.90
CA ARG A 54 -2.32 -32.51 1.28
C ARG A 54 -2.92 -31.49 2.25
N ARG A 55 -2.18 -31.13 3.30
CA ARG A 55 -2.63 -30.11 4.27
C ARG A 55 -2.87 -28.75 3.61
N GLU A 56 -1.94 -28.31 2.76
CA GLU A 56 -2.10 -27.06 2.02
C GLU A 56 -3.30 -27.12 1.05
N ALA A 57 -3.63 -28.28 0.49
CA ALA A 57 -4.82 -28.46 -0.36
C ALA A 57 -6.12 -28.43 0.48
N GLU A 58 -6.15 -29.13 1.61
CA GLU A 58 -7.29 -29.11 2.55
C GLU A 58 -7.57 -27.70 3.07
N GLU A 59 -6.52 -26.94 3.38
CA GLU A 59 -6.63 -25.54 3.80
C GLU A 59 -7.12 -24.63 2.67
N ARG A 60 -6.74 -24.90 1.42
CA ARG A 60 -7.24 -24.17 0.23
C ARG A 60 -8.71 -24.43 -0.07
N GLU A 61 -9.20 -25.63 0.26
CA GLU A 61 -10.61 -25.98 0.10
C GLU A 61 -11.48 -25.49 1.26
N ARG A 62 -10.85 -25.07 2.37
CA ARG A 62 -11.56 -24.55 3.53
C ARG A 62 -12.33 -23.28 3.15
N ARG A 63 -13.61 -23.30 3.49
CA ARG A 63 -14.46 -22.12 3.39
C ARG A 63 -14.41 -21.27 4.64
N LEU A 64 -14.42 -19.95 4.44
CA LEU A 64 -14.30 -18.92 5.47
C LEU A 64 -15.62 -18.15 5.62
N THR A 65 -15.84 -17.63 6.83
CA THR A 65 -16.86 -16.61 7.10
C THR A 65 -16.39 -15.26 6.57
N LEU A 66 -17.26 -14.26 6.47
CA LEU A 66 -16.85 -12.90 6.07
C LEU A 66 -15.78 -12.33 7.00
N ALA A 67 -15.92 -12.53 8.31
CA ALA A 67 -14.96 -12.05 9.29
C ALA A 67 -13.58 -12.69 9.10
N ASP A 68 -13.52 -14.02 9.01
CA ASP A 68 -12.25 -14.75 8.80
C ASP A 68 -11.60 -14.35 7.47
N TYR A 69 -12.41 -14.12 6.44
CA TYR A 69 -11.95 -13.72 5.11
C TYR A 69 -11.31 -12.33 5.15
N LEU A 70 -12.01 -11.33 5.69
CA LEU A 70 -11.50 -9.96 5.81
C LEU A 70 -10.23 -9.91 6.67
N HIS A 71 -10.21 -10.67 7.76
CA HIS A 71 -9.04 -10.75 8.63
C HIS A 71 -7.81 -11.34 7.89
N SER A 72 -8.00 -12.44 7.15
CA SER A 72 -6.91 -13.10 6.40
C SER A 72 -6.27 -12.18 5.37
N TYR A 73 -7.08 -11.41 4.64
CA TYR A 73 -6.57 -10.44 3.67
C TYR A 73 -5.97 -9.20 4.34
N HIS A 74 -6.53 -8.73 5.45
CA HIS A 74 -5.99 -7.59 6.17
C HIS A 74 -4.56 -7.83 6.68
N THR A 75 -4.32 -8.96 7.32
CA THR A 75 -2.98 -9.38 7.78
C THR A 75 -2.00 -9.55 6.61
N SER A 76 -2.50 -9.76 5.39
CA SER A 76 -1.67 -9.95 4.19
C SER A 76 -1.46 -8.66 3.38
N ASP A 77 -2.29 -7.64 3.58
CA ASP A 77 -2.23 -6.35 2.85
C ASP A 77 -1.07 -5.48 3.34
N GLU A 78 -0.54 -5.71 4.55
CA GLU A 78 0.64 -5.02 5.09
C GLU A 78 1.78 -4.97 4.07
N LEU A 79 2.15 -3.76 3.64
CA LEU A 79 3.23 -3.57 2.69
C LEU A 79 4.55 -4.03 3.32
N PRO A 80 5.35 -4.86 2.63
CA PRO A 80 6.73 -5.12 3.04
C PRO A 80 7.49 -3.79 3.12
N GLU A 81 8.43 -3.67 4.06
CA GLU A 81 9.31 -2.51 4.17
C GLU A 81 9.85 -2.13 2.80
N VAL A 82 9.55 -0.90 2.37
CA VAL A 82 10.06 -0.34 1.12
C VAL A 82 11.57 -0.23 1.28
N LYS A 83 12.32 -1.23 0.80
CA LYS A 83 13.74 -1.04 0.52
C LYS A 83 13.81 0.03 -0.55
N ALA A 84 14.15 1.24 -0.14
CA ALA A 84 14.49 2.32 -1.05
C ALA A 84 15.60 1.80 -1.97
N VAL A 85 15.22 1.35 -3.16
CA VAL A 85 16.19 0.90 -4.16
C VAL A 85 17.04 2.12 -4.48
N GLY A 86 18.33 1.98 -4.18
CA GLY A 86 19.32 3.02 -4.32
C GLY A 86 19.35 3.61 -5.71
N THR A 87 19.62 4.92 -5.73
CA THR A 87 20.38 5.61 -6.78
C THR A 87 20.11 5.17 -8.21
N SER A 88 19.08 5.76 -8.82
CA SER A 88 19.23 6.25 -10.20
C SER A 88 18.44 7.53 -10.38
N ALA A 89 19.16 8.58 -10.80
CA ALA A 89 18.72 9.95 -11.04
C ALA A 89 17.78 10.09 -12.25
N THR A 90 16.78 9.21 -12.33
CA THR A 90 15.66 9.31 -13.27
C THR A 90 14.37 8.95 -12.53
N ARG A 91 14.10 9.66 -11.42
CA ARG A 91 12.75 9.70 -10.87
C ARG A 91 11.85 10.25 -11.96
N SER A 92 11.04 9.40 -12.58
CA SER A 92 9.89 9.82 -13.37
C SER A 92 9.16 10.85 -12.51
N ARG A 93 9.19 12.12 -12.93
CA ARG A 93 8.39 13.16 -12.30
C ARG A 93 6.96 12.64 -12.32
N SER A 94 6.40 12.36 -11.14
CA SER A 94 5.05 11.80 -11.04
C SER A 94 4.12 12.68 -11.87
N HIS A 95 3.35 12.07 -12.77
CA HIS A 95 2.49 12.84 -13.67
C HIS A 95 1.41 13.61 -12.90
N ALA A 96 1.13 13.18 -11.65
CA ALA A 96 0.39 13.90 -10.63
C ALA A 96 0.89 15.33 -10.41
N ARG A 97 2.21 15.55 -10.40
CA ARG A 97 2.79 16.88 -10.21
C ARG A 97 2.47 17.80 -11.38
N ASN A 98 2.38 17.28 -12.61
CA ASN A 98 1.96 18.09 -13.74
C ASN A 98 0.42 18.19 -13.85
N ALA A 99 -0.19 18.87 -12.87
CA ALA A 99 -1.61 19.21 -12.88
C ALA A 99 -1.97 20.36 -13.84
N ALA A 100 -0.97 21.07 -14.39
CA ALA A 100 -1.19 22.19 -15.31
C ALA A 100 -2.07 21.80 -16.50
N GLY A 101 -3.05 22.64 -16.82
CA GLY A 101 -3.92 22.45 -17.96
C GLY A 101 -4.92 21.29 -17.82
N ARG A 102 -4.92 20.56 -16.69
CA ARG A 102 -5.92 19.53 -16.40
C ARG A 102 -7.25 20.16 -15.99
N LEU A 103 -8.37 19.51 -16.31
CA LEU A 103 -9.66 19.89 -15.73
C LEU A 103 -9.59 19.69 -14.22
N CYS A 104 -9.95 20.71 -13.44
CA CYS A 104 -9.88 20.66 -11.99
C CYS A 104 -11.22 20.96 -11.34
N PRO A 105 -11.49 20.38 -10.15
CA PRO A 105 -12.61 20.84 -9.35
C PRO A 105 -12.34 22.27 -8.89
N ARG A 106 -13.40 23.01 -8.56
CA ARG A 106 -13.30 24.31 -7.89
C ARG A 106 -13.10 24.14 -6.40
N HIS A 107 -13.70 23.11 -5.81
CA HIS A 107 -13.59 22.81 -4.38
C HIS A 107 -13.32 21.32 -4.16
N ILE A 108 -12.33 21.03 -3.31
CA ILE A 108 -12.11 19.71 -2.72
C ILE A 108 -12.60 19.77 -1.28
N ILE A 109 -13.56 18.91 -0.92
CA ILE A 109 -14.35 19.03 0.31
C ILE A 109 -14.21 17.73 1.13
N PRO A 110 -14.02 17.78 2.45
CA PRO A 110 -14.07 16.57 3.27
C PRO A 110 -15.45 15.91 3.25
N TRP A 111 -15.51 14.62 2.98
CA TRP A 111 -16.73 13.81 2.96
C TRP A 111 -17.04 13.29 4.36
N LYS A 112 -17.65 14.15 5.18
CA LYS A 112 -17.92 13.85 6.60
C LYS A 112 -18.92 12.71 6.80
N ASP A 113 -19.87 12.54 5.89
CA ASP A 113 -20.89 11.50 5.97
C ASP A 113 -20.42 10.12 5.46
N PHE A 114 -19.19 10.01 4.94
CA PHE A 114 -18.68 8.76 4.37
C PHE A 114 -18.76 7.56 5.33
N PRO A 115 -18.31 7.64 6.60
CA PRO A 115 -18.41 6.49 7.51
C PRO A 115 -19.86 6.03 7.74
N TYR A 116 -20.79 6.97 7.77
CA TYR A 116 -22.21 6.68 7.94
C TYR A 116 -22.83 6.06 6.68
N GLU A 117 -22.45 6.53 5.50
CA GLU A 117 -22.88 5.92 4.22
C GLU A 117 -22.33 4.51 4.05
N ILE A 118 -21.07 4.26 4.43
CA ILE A 118 -20.48 2.91 4.44
C ILE A 118 -21.18 2.01 5.47
N SER A 119 -21.47 2.50 6.67
CA SER A 119 -22.24 1.76 7.68
C SER A 119 -23.61 1.34 7.15
N LYS A 120 -24.33 2.23 6.45
CA LYS A 120 -25.62 1.89 5.82
C LYS A 120 -25.52 0.78 4.78
N VAL A 121 -24.39 0.67 4.07
CA VAL A 121 -24.16 -0.43 3.14
C VAL A 121 -24.05 -1.75 3.91
N TYR A 122 -23.33 -1.74 5.04
CA TYR A 122 -23.27 -2.91 5.92
C TYR A 122 -24.62 -3.27 6.54
N ASP A 123 -25.41 -2.30 6.98
CA ASP A 123 -26.77 -2.53 7.48
C ASP A 123 -27.65 -3.21 6.43
N LYS A 124 -27.53 -2.78 5.16
CA LYS A 124 -28.21 -3.42 4.03
C LYS A 124 -27.72 -4.84 3.77
N LEU A 125 -26.41 -5.08 3.87
CA LEU A 125 -25.83 -6.42 3.73
C LEU A 125 -26.36 -7.35 4.84
N SER A 126 -26.53 -6.84 6.07
CA SER A 126 -27.00 -7.61 7.22
C SER A 126 -28.42 -8.19 7.05
N MET A 127 -29.16 -7.80 6.02
CA MET A 127 -30.42 -8.46 5.64
C MET A 127 -30.24 -9.91 5.16
N SER A 128 -29.00 -10.29 4.80
CA SER A 128 -28.61 -11.68 4.51
C SER A 128 -27.70 -12.20 5.62
N GLU A 129 -28.28 -12.89 6.61
CA GLU A 129 -27.51 -13.52 7.70
C GLU A 129 -26.49 -14.55 7.18
N SER A 130 -26.86 -15.29 6.13
CA SER A 130 -25.99 -16.25 5.46
C SER A 130 -24.72 -15.62 4.91
N PHE A 131 -24.77 -14.36 4.45
CA PHE A 131 -23.59 -13.68 3.90
C PHE A 131 -22.49 -13.45 4.95
N PHE A 132 -22.86 -13.25 6.22
CA PHE A 132 -21.91 -12.98 7.30
C PHE A 132 -21.44 -14.25 8.00
N HIS A 133 -22.37 -15.16 8.28
CA HIS A 133 -22.14 -16.27 9.20
C HIS A 133 -21.83 -17.59 8.49
N ASP A 134 -22.26 -17.78 7.24
CA ASP A 134 -21.98 -19.02 6.53
C ASP A 134 -20.55 -19.02 5.98
N ARG A 135 -19.96 -20.22 5.95
CA ARG A 135 -18.65 -20.45 5.37
C ARG A 135 -18.79 -20.61 3.85
N ILE A 136 -18.95 -19.49 3.15
CA ILE A 136 -19.15 -19.46 1.69
C ILE A 136 -17.95 -18.92 0.91
N LEU A 137 -17.02 -18.25 1.59
CA LEU A 137 -15.87 -17.59 0.96
C LEU A 137 -14.68 -18.55 0.84
N PRO A 138 -13.88 -18.47 -0.23
CA PRO A 138 -12.67 -19.27 -0.37
C PRO A 138 -11.58 -18.81 0.60
N SER A 139 -10.60 -19.67 0.87
CA SER A 139 -9.37 -19.28 1.55
C SER A 139 -8.51 -18.36 0.68
N LEU A 140 -7.67 -17.55 1.32
CA LEU A 140 -6.66 -16.72 0.66
C LEU A 140 -5.71 -17.58 -0.22
N PRO A 141 -5.52 -17.27 -1.51
CA PRO A 141 -4.51 -17.94 -2.34
C PRO A 141 -3.09 -17.54 -1.94
N PRO A 142 -2.06 -18.34 -2.24
CA PRO A 142 -0.67 -17.99 -1.95
C PRO A 142 -0.24 -16.69 -2.67
N LEU A 143 0.10 -15.67 -1.90
CA LEU A 143 0.57 -14.38 -2.38
C LEU A 143 2.08 -14.39 -2.64
N GLN A 144 2.52 -15.07 -3.71
CA GLN A 144 3.95 -15.20 -4.05
C GLN A 144 4.41 -14.06 -4.98
N GLY A 145 5.63 -13.54 -4.75
CA GLY A 145 6.27 -12.59 -5.66
C GLY A 145 5.74 -11.15 -5.60
N LEU A 146 5.00 -10.79 -4.53
CA LEU A 146 4.43 -9.45 -4.32
C LEU A 146 5.27 -8.55 -3.40
N GLU A 147 6.56 -8.83 -3.27
CA GLU A 147 7.44 -8.26 -2.23
C GLU A 147 7.96 -6.85 -2.54
N LEU A 148 8.01 -6.44 -3.80
CA LEU A 148 8.63 -5.16 -4.19
C LEU A 148 7.64 -4.21 -4.88
N VAL A 149 7.27 -3.13 -4.19
CA VAL A 149 6.47 -2.04 -4.76
C VAL A 149 7.39 -0.90 -5.18
N GLY A 150 7.91 -0.98 -6.41
CA GLY A 150 8.79 0.05 -6.97
C GLY A 150 8.12 1.05 -7.91
N CYS A 151 6.92 0.75 -8.42
CA CYS A 151 6.21 1.58 -9.39
C CYS A 151 4.70 1.31 -9.36
N GLU A 152 3.93 2.10 -10.11
CA GLU A 152 2.47 2.05 -10.22
C GLU A 152 1.99 0.66 -10.67
N LEU A 153 2.71 0.03 -11.60
CA LEU A 153 2.37 -1.31 -12.11
C LEU A 153 2.52 -2.39 -11.03
N HIS A 154 3.62 -2.35 -10.26
CA HIS A 154 3.84 -3.31 -9.17
C HIS A 154 2.83 -3.10 -8.03
N LEU A 155 2.52 -1.85 -7.69
CA LEU A 155 1.47 -1.55 -6.71
C LEU A 155 0.14 -2.12 -7.17
N ARG A 156 -0.23 -1.86 -8.43
CA ARG A 156 -1.47 -2.37 -9.03
C ARG A 156 -1.55 -3.89 -9.00
N GLN A 157 -0.49 -4.60 -9.39
CA GLN A 157 -0.46 -6.06 -9.36
C GLN A 157 -0.63 -6.62 -7.94
N ARG A 158 0.00 -5.98 -6.95
CA ARG A 158 -0.18 -6.35 -5.55
C ARG A 158 -1.61 -6.10 -5.09
N GLN A 159 -2.12 -4.89 -5.29
CA GLN A 159 -3.49 -4.51 -4.89
C GLN A 159 -4.55 -5.33 -5.62
N GLN A 160 -4.28 -5.79 -6.84
CA GLN A 160 -5.13 -6.77 -7.51
C GLN A 160 -5.28 -8.03 -6.66
N ALA A 161 -4.16 -8.64 -6.24
CA ALA A 161 -4.15 -9.91 -5.52
C ALA A 161 -4.67 -9.81 -4.07
N VAL A 162 -4.40 -8.69 -3.38
CA VAL A 162 -4.71 -8.54 -1.93
C VAL A 162 -5.99 -7.76 -1.65
N VAL A 163 -6.52 -7.00 -2.62
CA VAL A 163 -7.77 -6.25 -2.44
C VAL A 163 -8.79 -6.61 -3.51
N ILE A 164 -8.47 -6.39 -4.78
CA ILE A 164 -9.47 -6.42 -5.85
C ILE A 164 -10.02 -7.82 -6.08
N ASP A 165 -9.18 -8.85 -6.18
CA ASP A 165 -9.60 -10.23 -6.34
C ASP A 165 -10.50 -10.67 -5.18
N ALA A 166 -10.23 -10.16 -3.97
CA ALA A 166 -11.05 -10.44 -2.81
C ALA A 166 -12.43 -9.76 -2.88
N VAL A 167 -12.44 -8.49 -3.32
CA VAL A 167 -13.67 -7.73 -3.55
C VAL A 167 -14.50 -8.36 -4.68
N ASP A 168 -13.89 -8.83 -5.76
CA ASP A 168 -14.60 -9.52 -6.85
C ASP A 168 -15.33 -10.78 -6.36
N VAL A 169 -14.70 -11.55 -5.47
CA VAL A 169 -15.36 -12.70 -4.82
C VAL A 169 -16.55 -12.26 -3.97
N LEU A 170 -16.41 -11.19 -3.17
CA LEU A 170 -17.51 -10.66 -2.37
C LEU A 170 -18.66 -10.15 -3.25
N LEU A 171 -18.36 -9.45 -4.34
CA LEU A 171 -19.34 -8.97 -5.31
C LEU A 171 -20.05 -10.12 -6.03
N GLU A 172 -19.34 -11.20 -6.35
CA GLU A 172 -19.94 -12.41 -6.91
C GLU A 172 -20.96 -13.01 -5.93
N LYS A 173 -20.63 -13.11 -4.64
CA LYS A 173 -21.56 -13.60 -3.61
C LYS A 173 -22.80 -12.70 -3.45
N VAL A 174 -22.63 -11.38 -3.55
CA VAL A 174 -23.77 -10.44 -3.60
C VAL A 174 -24.63 -10.67 -4.84
N CYS A 175 -24.04 -10.95 -6.00
CA CYS A 175 -24.78 -11.24 -7.24
C CYS A 175 -25.49 -12.60 -7.20
N GLU A 176 -24.99 -13.58 -6.44
CA GLU A 176 -25.64 -14.88 -6.25
C GLU A 176 -26.87 -14.78 -5.33
N ASP A 177 -26.81 -13.94 -4.29
CA ASP A 177 -27.88 -13.78 -3.30
C ASP A 177 -29.08 -12.96 -3.86
N PRO A 178 -30.29 -13.55 -3.98
CA PRO A 178 -31.46 -12.83 -4.49
C PRO A 178 -31.88 -11.61 -3.66
N ARG A 179 -31.74 -11.65 -2.32
CA ARG A 179 -32.14 -10.55 -1.43
C ARG A 179 -31.19 -9.36 -1.56
N LEU A 180 -29.88 -9.65 -1.61
CA LEU A 180 -28.87 -8.61 -1.79
C LEU A 180 -28.96 -8.01 -3.20
N ARG A 181 -29.23 -8.84 -4.22
CA ARG A 181 -29.49 -8.32 -5.57
C ARG A 181 -30.65 -7.32 -5.63
N GLU A 182 -31.78 -7.64 -5.00
CA GLU A 182 -32.91 -6.72 -4.91
C GLU A 182 -32.53 -5.43 -4.16
N THR A 183 -31.80 -5.57 -3.05
CA THR A 183 -31.36 -4.45 -2.22
C THR A 183 -30.41 -3.47 -2.93
N PHE A 184 -29.53 -4.00 -3.79
CA PHE A 184 -28.52 -3.23 -4.52
C PHE A 184 -28.90 -2.97 -5.99
N ASP A 185 -30.16 -3.20 -6.37
CA ASP A 185 -30.69 -3.00 -7.73
C ASP A 185 -29.90 -3.76 -8.82
N ILE A 186 -29.43 -4.97 -8.50
CA ILE A 186 -28.66 -5.83 -9.39
C ILE A 186 -29.60 -6.78 -10.14
N ALA A 187 -29.70 -6.61 -11.46
CA ALA A 187 -30.46 -7.51 -12.32
C ALA A 187 -30.02 -8.98 -12.17
N ALA A 188 -30.95 -9.93 -12.37
CA ALA A 188 -30.64 -11.36 -12.36
C ALA A 188 -29.58 -11.71 -13.40
N GLY A 189 -28.49 -12.38 -13.00
CA GLY A 189 -27.34 -12.67 -13.85
C GLY A 189 -26.44 -11.45 -14.13
N GLY A 190 -26.69 -10.30 -13.49
CA GLY A 190 -25.79 -9.16 -13.53
C GLY A 190 -24.45 -9.48 -12.86
N ARG A 191 -23.38 -8.85 -13.35
CA ARG A 191 -22.02 -9.00 -12.81
C ARG A 191 -21.41 -7.63 -12.55
N VAL A 192 -20.76 -7.47 -11.41
CA VAL A 192 -19.90 -6.34 -11.08
C VAL A 192 -18.47 -6.88 -11.02
N SER A 193 -17.55 -6.29 -11.77
CA SER A 193 -16.14 -6.75 -11.77
C SER A 193 -15.17 -5.64 -12.09
N PHE A 194 -13.95 -5.79 -11.59
CA PHE A 194 -12.84 -4.90 -11.89
C PHE A 194 -12.05 -5.35 -13.13
N ASP A 195 -11.60 -4.39 -13.94
CA ASP A 195 -10.92 -4.63 -15.22
C ASP A 195 -9.95 -3.50 -15.56
N ASP A 196 -8.96 -3.78 -16.43
CA ASP A 196 -8.03 -2.77 -16.94
C ASP A 196 -8.78 -1.69 -17.72
N PHE A 197 -8.51 -0.41 -17.38
CA PHE A 197 -9.13 0.73 -18.08
C PHE A 197 -8.92 0.67 -19.60
N GLU A 198 -7.69 0.41 -20.05
CA GLU A 198 -7.34 0.37 -21.47
C GLU A 198 -8.03 -0.77 -22.24
N LYS A 199 -8.28 -1.91 -21.59
CA LYS A 199 -8.94 -3.06 -22.24
C LYS A 199 -10.41 -2.78 -22.52
N LYS A 200 -11.12 -2.13 -21.60
CA LYS A 200 -12.57 -1.91 -21.70
C LYS A 200 -12.98 -0.58 -22.31
N HIS A 201 -12.19 0.46 -22.12
CA HIS A 201 -12.52 1.82 -22.55
C HIS A 201 -11.50 2.40 -23.54
N PRO A 202 -11.16 1.70 -24.66
CA PRO A 202 -10.10 2.13 -25.58
C PRO A 202 -10.43 3.46 -26.29
N ASN A 203 -11.71 3.80 -26.37
CA ASN A 203 -12.21 5.04 -27.00
C ASN A 203 -12.25 6.24 -26.05
N VAL A 204 -12.07 6.03 -24.73
CA VAL A 204 -11.93 7.12 -23.77
C VAL A 204 -10.49 7.61 -23.81
N THR A 205 -10.15 8.35 -24.87
CA THR A 205 -8.86 9.03 -24.95
C THR A 205 -8.84 10.22 -24.00
N LEU A 206 -8.00 10.17 -22.97
CA LEU A 206 -7.66 11.34 -22.13
C LEU A 206 -6.78 12.38 -22.88
N ARG A 207 -6.67 12.30 -24.21
CA ARG A 207 -5.80 13.13 -25.06
C ARG A 207 -6.50 14.41 -25.51
N GLU A 208 -5.86 15.55 -25.28
CA GLU A 208 -6.08 16.75 -26.11
C GLU A 208 -4.97 16.94 -27.18
N LYS A 209 -3.78 16.30 -27.06
CA LYS A 209 -2.70 16.32 -28.08
C LYS A 209 -1.86 15.03 -28.13
N PRO A 210 -1.21 14.67 -29.28
CA PRO A 210 -0.73 13.31 -29.52
C PRO A 210 0.65 12.90 -28.97
N LYS A 211 1.34 13.69 -28.12
CA LYS A 211 2.79 13.45 -27.92
C LYS A 211 3.35 13.17 -26.51
N THR A 212 2.58 13.15 -25.41
CA THR A 212 3.20 12.84 -24.08
C THR A 212 2.37 12.11 -23.02
N ASP A 213 1.05 11.97 -23.14
CA ASP A 213 0.18 11.55 -22.00
C ASP A 213 -0.46 10.14 -22.15
N SER A 214 0.29 9.14 -22.62
CA SER A 214 -0.21 7.74 -22.72
C SER A 214 -0.04 6.92 -21.43
N SER A 215 0.29 7.55 -20.31
CA SER A 215 0.69 6.88 -19.07
C SER A 215 -0.47 6.73 -18.07
N PHE A 216 -1.38 7.71 -17.96
CA PHE A 216 -2.46 7.67 -16.97
C PHE A 216 -3.38 6.45 -17.11
N THR A 217 -3.82 6.14 -18.34
CA THR A 217 -4.74 5.01 -18.59
C THR A 217 -4.15 3.65 -18.24
N ARG A 218 -2.82 3.52 -18.32
CA ARG A 218 -2.09 2.27 -18.03
C ARG A 218 -2.13 1.90 -16.55
N TYR A 219 -2.26 2.89 -15.68
CA TYR A 219 -2.21 2.73 -14.22
C TYR A 219 -3.58 2.87 -13.56
N CYS A 220 -4.65 2.93 -14.36
CA CYS A 220 -6.02 2.96 -13.85
C CYS A 220 -6.73 1.62 -14.02
N GLN A 221 -7.61 1.32 -13.07
CA GLN A 221 -8.55 0.22 -13.14
C GLN A 221 -9.98 0.75 -13.12
N THR A 222 -10.90 0.02 -13.72
CA THR A 222 -12.33 0.33 -13.78
C THR A 222 -13.11 -0.77 -13.07
N CYS A 223 -14.14 -0.41 -12.31
CA CYS A 223 -15.19 -1.36 -11.95
C CYS A 223 -16.39 -1.11 -12.86
N ASP A 224 -16.90 -2.15 -13.53
CA ASP A 224 -18.09 -2.03 -14.36
C ASP A 224 -19.17 -2.99 -13.90
N TYR A 225 -20.41 -2.53 -14.01
CA TYR A 225 -21.61 -3.33 -13.88
C TYR A 225 -22.12 -3.75 -15.26
N ARG A 226 -22.33 -5.04 -15.48
CA ARG A 226 -22.97 -5.59 -16.67
C ARG A 226 -24.29 -6.24 -16.29
N ALA A 227 -25.39 -5.72 -16.82
CA ALA A 227 -26.70 -6.37 -16.70
C ALA A 227 -26.77 -7.57 -17.65
N SER A 228 -27.46 -8.63 -17.23
CA SER A 228 -27.79 -9.75 -18.12
C SER A 228 -29.01 -9.36 -18.98
N GLY A 229 -28.82 -9.19 -20.29
CA GLY A 229 -29.89 -8.80 -21.21
C GLY A 229 -29.40 -8.61 -22.66
N VAL A 230 -30.35 -8.45 -23.59
CA VAL A 230 -30.13 -8.40 -25.06
C VAL A 230 -29.23 -7.24 -25.52
N ASP A 231 -29.05 -6.23 -24.67
CA ASP A 231 -28.18 -5.07 -24.91
C ASP A 231 -27.13 -5.02 -23.78
N GLU A 232 -26.06 -5.82 -23.91
CA GLU A 232 -24.95 -6.02 -22.94
C GLU A 232 -24.10 -4.75 -22.72
N LYS A 233 -24.72 -3.60 -22.44
CA LYS A 233 -24.01 -2.36 -22.16
C LYS A 233 -23.47 -2.40 -20.73
N SER A 234 -22.15 -2.45 -20.63
CA SER A 234 -21.45 -2.31 -19.35
C SER A 234 -21.51 -0.85 -18.89
N ARG A 235 -21.86 -0.63 -17.63
CA ARG A 235 -21.91 0.67 -16.96
C ARG A 235 -20.68 0.82 -16.07
N LEU A 236 -19.88 1.86 -16.29
CA LEU A 236 -18.78 2.20 -15.41
C LEU A 236 -19.32 2.64 -14.03
N VAL A 237 -18.86 1.97 -12.96
CA VAL A 237 -19.29 2.18 -11.57
C VAL A 237 -18.29 3.06 -10.83
N LEU A 238 -17.01 2.73 -10.91
CA LEU A 238 -15.93 3.50 -10.26
C LEU A 238 -14.61 3.40 -11.01
N LEU A 239 -13.72 4.36 -10.74
CA LEU A 239 -12.33 4.39 -11.22
C LEU A 239 -11.33 4.26 -10.08
N VAL A 240 -10.26 3.52 -10.31
CA VAL A 240 -9.14 3.38 -9.38
C VAL A 240 -7.88 3.97 -10.01
N LEU A 241 -7.15 4.76 -9.24
CA LEU A 241 -5.84 5.27 -9.60
C LEU A 241 -4.79 4.76 -8.60
N TYR A 242 -3.75 4.09 -9.09
CA TYR A 242 -2.64 3.62 -8.25
C TYR A 242 -1.49 4.62 -8.23
N GLU A 243 -1.13 5.12 -7.05
CA GLU A 243 -0.02 6.06 -6.84
C GLU A 243 0.92 5.54 -5.74
N PRO A 244 2.12 5.03 -6.07
CA PRO A 244 3.05 4.40 -5.13
C PRO A 244 3.41 5.26 -3.91
N PRO A 245 3.64 4.67 -2.72
CA PRO A 245 3.99 5.41 -1.49
C PRO A 245 5.23 6.28 -1.64
N CYS A 246 6.20 5.86 -2.48
CA CYS A 246 7.42 6.61 -2.75
C CYS A 246 7.16 7.97 -3.42
N GLN A 247 5.95 8.21 -3.91
CA GLN A 247 5.51 9.46 -4.51
C GLN A 247 4.55 10.24 -3.60
N LEU A 248 3.87 9.56 -2.67
CA LEU A 248 2.81 10.10 -1.83
C LEU A 248 2.70 9.33 -0.49
N THR A 249 3.36 9.83 0.56
CA THR A 249 3.38 9.12 1.86
C THR A 249 2.07 9.33 2.64
N PRO A 250 1.69 8.42 3.55
CA PRO A 250 0.54 8.61 4.42
C PRO A 250 0.60 9.91 5.24
N ALA A 251 1.78 10.28 5.72
CA ALA A 251 2.00 11.51 6.48
C ALA A 251 1.76 12.76 5.62
N GLN A 252 2.24 12.77 4.37
CA GLN A 252 1.98 13.88 3.44
C GLN A 252 0.49 14.03 3.14
N MET A 253 -0.20 12.91 2.93
CA MET A 253 -1.64 12.92 2.68
C MET A 253 -2.43 13.44 3.89
N ALA A 254 -2.11 12.96 5.10
CA ALA A 254 -2.73 13.44 6.32
C ALA A 254 -2.48 14.94 6.59
N MET A 255 -1.27 15.44 6.32
CA MET A 255 -0.96 16.86 6.44
C MET A 255 -1.67 17.72 5.38
N GLY A 256 -1.76 17.21 4.14
CA GLY A 256 -2.38 17.94 3.03
C GLY A 256 -3.91 17.97 3.10
N LEU A 257 -4.51 16.91 3.63
CA LEU A 257 -5.96 16.68 3.71
C LEU A 257 -6.38 16.59 5.18
N ASP A 258 -6.53 17.74 5.82
CA ASP A 258 -6.83 17.85 7.26
C ASP A 258 -8.23 17.32 7.67
N GLY A 259 -9.11 17.05 6.71
CA GLY A 259 -10.44 16.46 6.96
C GLY A 259 -11.48 17.47 7.45
N GLU A 260 -11.10 18.74 7.58
CA GLU A 260 -11.96 19.79 8.12
C GLU A 260 -12.19 20.93 7.12
N ASN A 261 -11.13 21.32 6.40
CA ASN A 261 -11.12 22.50 5.56
C ASN A 261 -11.41 22.17 4.09
N VAL A 262 -12.15 23.07 3.45
CA VAL A 262 -12.34 23.06 2.00
C VAL A 262 -11.08 23.59 1.34
N ILE A 263 -10.56 22.86 0.34
CA ILE A 263 -9.46 23.33 -0.49
C ILE A 263 -10.05 23.97 -1.74
N GLU A 264 -9.88 25.27 -1.86
CA GLU A 264 -10.29 26.01 -3.05
C GLU A 264 -9.19 26.00 -4.11
N LEU A 265 -9.58 25.61 -5.32
CA LEU A 265 -8.72 25.60 -6.49
C LEU A 265 -9.07 26.80 -7.38
N GLY A 266 -8.59 27.97 -6.96
CA GLY A 266 -8.73 29.24 -7.66
C GLY A 266 -7.50 29.59 -8.49
N ARG A 267 -7.70 30.35 -9.58
CA ARG A 267 -6.66 30.84 -10.50
C ARG A 267 -5.47 31.44 -9.72
N SER A 268 -4.41 30.65 -9.59
CA SER A 268 -3.06 30.94 -9.11
C SER A 268 -2.62 30.52 -7.70
N HIS A 269 -3.49 30.10 -6.76
CA HIS A 269 -3.05 29.63 -5.44
C HIS A 269 -4.03 28.62 -4.81
N VAL A 270 -3.48 27.54 -4.24
CA VAL A 270 -4.17 26.74 -3.21
C VAL A 270 -4.18 27.59 -1.94
N THR A 271 -5.26 28.32 -1.69
CA THR A 271 -5.41 29.19 -0.51
C THR A 271 -6.33 28.54 0.51
N ASN A 272 -5.89 28.49 1.76
CA ASN A 272 -6.83 28.44 2.88
C ASN A 272 -7.23 29.88 3.19
N GLU A 273 -8.53 30.16 3.36
CA GLU A 273 -8.98 31.46 3.89
C GLU A 273 -8.54 31.68 5.36
N SER A 274 -7.99 30.65 6.03
CA SER A 274 -7.73 30.64 7.48
C SER A 274 -6.27 30.61 7.94
N HIS A 275 -5.25 30.50 7.07
CA HIS A 275 -3.86 30.42 7.53
C HIS A 275 -2.87 31.21 6.68
N GLN A 276 -2.57 32.44 7.09
CA GLN A 276 -1.39 33.20 6.64
C GLN A 276 -0.06 32.67 7.25
N THR A 277 -0.09 31.51 7.93
CA THR A 277 1.04 30.89 8.64
C THR A 277 1.03 29.37 8.49
N ALA A 278 0.72 28.82 7.31
CA ALA A 278 0.95 27.40 7.07
C ALA A 278 2.45 27.18 6.81
N ASP A 279 3.08 26.28 7.56
CA ASP A 279 4.46 25.86 7.30
C ASP A 279 4.59 25.37 5.85
N SER A 280 5.72 25.70 5.20
CA SER A 280 5.97 25.40 3.78
C SER A 280 5.64 23.93 3.41
N ILE A 281 5.93 23.00 4.32
CA ILE A 281 5.70 21.56 4.17
C ILE A 281 4.21 21.22 4.07
N THR A 282 3.36 21.84 4.90
CA THR A 282 1.90 21.61 4.88
C THR A 282 1.29 22.13 3.58
N LEU A 283 1.74 23.30 3.12
CA LEU A 283 1.29 23.87 1.86
C LEU A 283 1.67 22.99 0.65
N GLU A 284 2.90 22.48 0.62
CA GLU A 284 3.35 21.57 -0.44
C GLU A 284 2.64 20.21 -0.38
N SER A 285 2.42 19.67 0.82
CA SER A 285 1.64 18.44 1.01
C SER A 285 0.21 18.59 0.52
N ARG A 286 -0.43 19.74 0.82
CA ARG A 286 -1.77 20.08 0.34
C ARG A 286 -1.82 20.23 -1.18
N ARG A 287 -0.83 20.89 -1.78
CA ARG A 287 -0.71 21.02 -3.24
C ARG A 287 -0.58 19.66 -3.91
N LEU A 288 0.25 18.79 -3.36
CA LEU A 288 0.45 17.43 -3.86
C LEU A 288 -0.84 16.61 -3.79
N ALA A 289 -1.51 16.60 -2.64
CA ALA A 289 -2.79 15.90 -2.49
C ALA A 289 -3.86 16.43 -3.46
N ALA A 290 -3.98 17.75 -3.61
CA ALA A 290 -4.89 18.38 -4.55
C ALA A 290 -4.57 18.02 -6.02
N ALA A 291 -3.30 17.91 -6.36
CA ALA A 291 -2.86 17.52 -7.70
C ALA A 291 -3.22 16.06 -8.03
N VAL A 292 -3.01 15.15 -7.09
CA VAL A 292 -3.42 13.73 -7.19
C VAL A 292 -4.95 13.59 -7.31
N ILE A 293 -5.71 14.30 -6.47
CA ILE A 293 -7.18 14.36 -6.56
C ILE A 293 -7.62 14.88 -7.92
N THR A 294 -7.00 15.96 -8.42
CA THR A 294 -7.29 16.55 -9.72
C THR A 294 -7.04 15.57 -10.87
N GLN A 295 -5.99 14.76 -10.76
CA GLN A 295 -5.64 13.76 -11.76
C GLN A 295 -6.76 12.72 -11.91
N LEU A 296 -7.23 12.13 -10.81
CA LEU A 296 -8.35 11.18 -10.82
C LEU A 296 -9.67 11.87 -11.18
N PHE A 297 -9.94 13.06 -10.64
CA PHE A 297 -11.12 13.86 -10.95
C PHE A 297 -11.28 14.11 -12.45
N GLN A 298 -10.21 14.49 -13.15
CA GLN A 298 -10.26 14.67 -14.60
C GLN A 298 -10.70 13.39 -15.33
N ALA A 299 -10.19 12.24 -14.91
CA ALA A 299 -10.56 10.96 -15.49
C ALA A 299 -12.01 10.59 -15.19
N MET A 300 -12.49 10.89 -13.99
CA MET A 300 -13.89 10.71 -13.57
C MET A 300 -14.84 11.56 -14.42
N ILE A 301 -14.53 12.85 -14.61
CA ILE A 301 -15.31 13.76 -15.46
C ILE A 301 -15.38 13.25 -16.91
N ARG A 302 -14.23 12.89 -17.51
CA ARG A 302 -14.19 12.42 -18.91
C ARG A 302 -14.90 11.08 -19.11
N SER A 303 -14.82 10.20 -18.12
CA SER A 303 -15.48 8.89 -18.14
C SER A 303 -16.94 8.94 -17.66
N LYS A 304 -17.42 10.12 -17.24
CA LYS A 304 -18.80 10.37 -16.77
C LYS A 304 -19.18 9.46 -15.61
N VAL A 305 -18.28 9.34 -14.64
CA VAL A 305 -18.47 8.54 -13.41
C VAL A 305 -18.33 9.44 -12.19
N ARG A 306 -19.12 9.17 -11.16
CA ARG A 306 -19.17 9.99 -9.93
C ARG A 306 -18.26 9.49 -8.82
N PHE A 307 -17.84 8.23 -8.87
CA PHE A 307 -17.06 7.59 -7.81
C PHE A 307 -15.71 7.14 -8.34
N GLY A 308 -14.70 7.25 -7.47
CA GLY A 308 -13.38 6.70 -7.71
C GLY A 308 -12.54 6.80 -6.45
N TYR A 309 -11.41 6.12 -6.42
CA TYR A 309 -10.48 6.27 -5.32
C TYR A 309 -9.02 6.18 -5.78
N VAL A 310 -8.15 6.81 -5.01
CA VAL A 310 -6.70 6.68 -5.17
C VAL A 310 -6.19 5.66 -4.17
N ASP A 311 -5.35 4.76 -4.63
CA ASP A 311 -4.76 3.68 -3.84
C ASP A 311 -3.24 3.84 -3.81
N THR A 312 -2.68 3.99 -2.61
CA THR A 312 -1.22 4.01 -2.42
C THR A 312 -0.68 2.70 -1.85
N GLY A 313 -1.54 1.70 -1.63
CA GLY A 313 -1.22 0.48 -0.87
C GLY A 313 -1.42 0.65 0.63
N GLU A 314 -1.04 1.79 1.20
CA GLU A 314 -1.26 2.10 2.63
C GLU A 314 -2.48 3.00 2.86
N VAL A 315 -2.77 3.90 1.91
CA VAL A 315 -3.86 4.88 2.00
C VAL A 315 -4.87 4.60 0.91
N LYS A 316 -6.15 4.62 1.29
CA LYS A 316 -7.27 4.69 0.35
C LYS A 316 -7.88 6.09 0.43
N LEU A 317 -7.85 6.83 -0.68
CA LEU A 317 -8.49 8.14 -0.79
C LEU A 317 -9.74 8.03 -1.66
N PHE A 318 -10.89 7.90 -1.03
CA PHE A 318 -12.20 7.77 -1.69
C PHE A 318 -12.70 9.13 -2.14
N LEU A 319 -13.18 9.21 -3.39
CA LEU A 319 -13.70 10.44 -4.01
C LEU A 319 -15.13 10.25 -4.50
N ARG A 320 -15.95 11.28 -4.29
CA ARG A 320 -17.30 11.41 -4.86
C ARG A 320 -17.49 12.77 -5.52
N ILE A 321 -18.00 12.77 -6.74
CA ILE A 321 -18.48 13.98 -7.41
C ILE A 321 -20.00 13.99 -7.27
N GLY A 322 -20.52 14.98 -6.55
CA GLY A 322 -21.97 15.15 -6.34
C GLY A 322 -22.70 15.67 -7.59
N GLU A 323 -23.87 16.26 -7.35
CA GLU A 323 -24.67 16.88 -8.42
C GLU A 323 -23.99 18.10 -9.05
N ASP A 324 -23.19 18.84 -8.28
CA ASP A 324 -22.32 19.90 -8.78
C ASP A 324 -20.98 19.29 -9.22
N PRO A 325 -20.71 19.17 -10.54
CA PRO A 325 -19.46 18.57 -11.02
C PRO A 325 -18.24 19.43 -10.72
N SER A 326 -18.39 20.67 -10.22
CA SER A 326 -17.26 21.51 -9.80
C SER A 326 -16.75 21.19 -8.39
N ARG A 327 -17.40 20.28 -7.67
CA ARG A 327 -17.03 19.88 -6.31
C ARG A 327 -16.68 18.41 -6.28
N VAL A 328 -15.59 18.08 -5.60
CA VAL A 328 -15.24 16.71 -5.27
C VAL A 328 -15.16 16.57 -3.76
N GLU A 329 -15.82 15.55 -3.24
CA GLU A 329 -15.78 15.17 -1.84
C GLU A 329 -14.73 14.06 -1.68
N TYR A 330 -13.98 14.09 -0.58
CA TYR A 330 -12.93 13.10 -0.32
C TYR A 330 -13.02 12.52 1.09
N PHE A 331 -12.66 11.24 1.24
CA PHE A 331 -12.42 10.59 2.52
C PHE A 331 -11.09 9.84 2.50
N LEU A 332 -10.24 10.09 3.49
CA LEU A 332 -8.93 9.45 3.62
C LEU A 332 -9.01 8.34 4.67
N ALA A 333 -8.67 7.12 4.27
CA ALA A 333 -8.58 5.96 5.14
C ALA A 333 -7.15 5.39 5.13
N VAL A 334 -6.69 4.90 6.28
CA VAL A 334 -5.43 4.19 6.46
C VAL A 334 -5.74 2.84 7.10
N PRO A 335 -6.14 1.82 6.32
CA PRO A 335 -6.69 0.58 6.85
C PRO A 335 -5.83 -0.14 7.89
N SER A 336 -4.49 -0.09 7.75
CA SER A 336 -3.56 -0.65 8.73
C SER A 336 -3.65 0.01 10.11
N ARG A 337 -4.04 1.27 10.20
CA ARG A 337 -4.22 2.01 11.46
C ARG A 337 -5.67 2.04 11.92
N ASP A 338 -6.61 2.05 10.97
CA ASP A 338 -8.03 2.23 11.25
C ASP A 338 -8.68 0.96 11.82
N VAL A 339 -8.17 -0.23 11.46
CA VAL A 339 -8.67 -1.53 11.95
C VAL A 339 -8.20 -1.82 13.36
N GLU A 340 -6.98 -1.38 13.71
CA GLU A 340 -6.42 -1.50 15.04
C GLU A 340 -7.19 -0.61 16.04
N VAL A 341 -7.62 -1.21 17.15
CA VAL A 341 -8.29 -0.48 18.24
C VAL A 341 -7.36 -0.50 19.45
N GLU A 342 -7.22 0.62 20.15
CA GLU A 342 -6.46 0.66 21.40
C GLU A 342 -7.06 -0.30 22.44
N GLY A 343 -6.28 -1.28 22.91
CA GLY A 343 -6.66 -2.24 23.96
C GLY A 343 -7.14 -3.60 23.45
N ASP A 344 -7.95 -4.31 24.24
CA ASP A 344 -8.43 -5.68 23.96
C ASP A 344 -9.73 -5.73 23.12
N ALA A 345 -10.06 -4.67 22.38
CA ALA A 345 -11.29 -4.64 21.58
C ALA A 345 -11.15 -5.45 20.28
N GLU A 346 -12.26 -6.03 19.80
CA GLU A 346 -12.25 -6.76 18.52
C GLU A 346 -11.90 -5.83 17.35
N PRO A 347 -11.11 -6.32 16.37
CA PRO A 347 -10.69 -5.52 15.22
C PRO A 347 -11.91 -5.08 14.41
N ARG A 348 -11.92 -3.82 13.97
CA ARG A 348 -13.01 -3.27 13.16
C ARG A 348 -12.85 -3.69 11.70
N LEU A 349 -13.18 -4.94 11.40
CA LEU A 349 -12.95 -5.55 10.08
C LEU A 349 -13.61 -4.80 8.91
N GLN A 350 -14.66 -4.00 9.18
CA GLN A 350 -15.29 -3.11 8.19
C GLN A 350 -14.36 -2.00 7.68
N LEU A 351 -13.28 -1.70 8.40
CA LEU A 351 -12.29 -0.68 8.06
C LEU A 351 -11.08 -1.23 7.27
N THR A 352 -11.06 -2.54 7.00
CA THR A 352 -10.02 -3.16 6.16
C THR A 352 -10.13 -2.66 4.71
N SER A 353 -9.02 -2.71 3.95
CA SER A 353 -9.00 -2.31 2.53
C SER A 353 -10.08 -3.03 1.71
N VAL A 354 -10.20 -4.36 1.88
CA VAL A 354 -11.21 -5.18 1.20
C VAL A 354 -12.62 -4.72 1.56
N ALA A 355 -12.90 -4.58 2.86
CA ALA A 355 -14.21 -4.20 3.36
C ALA A 355 -14.65 -2.81 2.88
N GLN A 356 -13.75 -1.83 2.93
CA GLN A 356 -14.05 -0.46 2.50
C GLN A 356 -14.23 -0.37 0.99
N VAL A 357 -13.36 -0.98 0.18
CA VAL A 357 -13.49 -0.99 -1.29
C VAL A 357 -14.75 -1.73 -1.73
N PHE A 358 -15.08 -2.86 -1.08
CA PHE A 358 -16.32 -3.59 -1.33
C PHE A 358 -17.56 -2.73 -1.05
N ALA A 359 -17.67 -2.16 0.15
CA ALA A 359 -18.82 -1.33 0.52
C ALA A 359 -18.90 -0.05 -0.35
N PHE A 360 -17.77 0.57 -0.66
CA PHE A 360 -17.69 1.72 -1.56
C PHE A 360 -18.16 1.37 -2.98
N THR A 361 -17.84 0.17 -3.47
CA THR A 361 -18.30 -0.30 -4.79
C THR A 361 -19.81 -0.46 -4.82
N LEU A 362 -20.41 -1.02 -3.77
CA LEU A 362 -21.87 -1.15 -3.65
C LEU A 362 -22.55 0.22 -3.50
N LEU A 363 -21.96 1.15 -2.76
CA LEU A 363 -22.43 2.53 -2.66
C LEU A 363 -22.43 3.23 -4.03
N ALA A 364 -21.34 3.10 -4.78
CA ALA A 364 -21.22 3.64 -6.14
C ALA A 364 -22.21 2.99 -7.11
N LEU A 365 -22.47 1.68 -6.95
CA LEU A 365 -23.42 0.93 -7.76
C LEU A 365 -24.84 1.48 -7.60
N GLN A 366 -25.26 1.82 -6.39
CA GLN A 366 -26.58 2.42 -6.11
C GLN A 366 -26.70 3.89 -6.57
N SER A 367 -25.61 4.53 -6.98
CA SER A 367 -25.65 5.91 -7.43
C SER A 367 -26.30 6.06 -8.81
N PRO A 368 -27.14 7.09 -9.02
CA PRO A 368 -27.71 7.37 -10.32
C PRO A 368 -26.63 7.74 -11.34
N ILE A 369 -26.86 7.32 -12.59
CA ILE A 369 -26.00 7.68 -13.72
C ILE A 369 -26.05 9.19 -13.93
N PRO A 370 -24.93 9.87 -14.19
CA PRO A 370 -24.93 11.29 -14.51
C PRO A 370 -25.90 11.63 -15.65
N ASP A 371 -26.81 12.56 -15.36
CA ASP A 371 -27.80 13.04 -16.31
C ASP A 371 -27.18 13.99 -17.35
N LYS A 372 -28.02 14.55 -18.23
CA LYS A 372 -27.54 15.49 -19.25
C LYS A 372 -26.99 16.78 -18.63
N ASN A 373 -27.67 17.30 -17.60
CA ASN A 373 -27.30 18.57 -16.96
C ASN A 373 -25.92 18.48 -16.30
N TRP A 374 -25.65 17.38 -15.60
CA TRP A 374 -24.34 17.11 -15.02
C TRP A 374 -23.25 17.05 -16.10
N LYS A 375 -23.53 16.38 -17.23
CA LYS A 375 -22.58 16.26 -18.36
C LYS A 375 -22.31 17.62 -19.01
N ASP A 376 -23.33 18.44 -19.19
CA ASP A 376 -23.18 19.77 -19.80
C ASP A 376 -22.43 20.72 -18.83
N ALA A 377 -22.74 20.68 -17.53
CA ALA A 377 -22.02 21.44 -16.51
C ALA A 377 -20.54 21.01 -16.39
N SER A 378 -20.24 19.71 -16.52
CA SER A 378 -18.86 19.21 -16.48
C SER A 378 -17.96 19.73 -17.61
N GLN A 379 -18.56 20.11 -18.76
CA GLN A 379 -17.83 20.69 -19.89
C GLN A 379 -17.44 22.15 -19.66
N MET A 380 -18.10 22.83 -18.71
CA MET A 380 -17.83 24.22 -18.34
C MET A 380 -16.76 24.37 -17.26
N LEU A 381 -16.15 23.27 -16.82
CA LEU A 381 -15.11 23.28 -15.80
C LEU A 381 -13.84 23.98 -16.28
N GLY A 382 -13.23 24.72 -15.35
CA GLY A 382 -11.94 25.38 -15.58
C GLY A 382 -10.79 24.37 -15.69
N LYS A 383 -9.68 24.85 -16.28
CA LYS A 383 -8.40 24.14 -16.25
C LYS A 383 -7.53 24.71 -15.14
N TRP A 384 -6.67 23.87 -14.60
CA TRP A 384 -5.71 24.26 -13.58
C TRP A 384 -4.61 25.15 -14.19
N ASP A 385 -4.47 26.39 -13.71
CA ASP A 385 -3.69 27.45 -14.36
C ASP A 385 -2.15 27.31 -14.27
N LYS A 386 -1.59 26.64 -13.24
CA LYS A 386 -0.14 26.51 -13.05
C LYS A 386 0.32 25.06 -12.92
N ALA A 387 1.39 24.68 -13.60
CA ALA A 387 2.05 23.41 -13.35
C ALA A 387 2.50 23.40 -11.89
N CYS A 388 2.07 22.39 -11.15
CA CYS A 388 2.76 22.03 -9.92
C CYS A 388 4.11 21.42 -10.33
N ASP A 389 5.09 22.26 -10.70
CA ASP A 389 6.49 21.88 -10.52
C ASP A 389 6.72 21.86 -9.00
N VAL A 390 6.11 20.87 -8.33
CA VAL A 390 6.53 20.42 -7.02
C VAL A 390 7.85 19.72 -7.28
N SER A 391 8.88 20.53 -7.46
CA SER A 391 10.19 20.17 -6.98
C SER A 391 9.97 19.99 -5.49
N LEU A 392 9.67 18.75 -5.06
CA LEU A 392 10.25 18.33 -3.80
C LEU A 392 11.70 18.79 -3.87
N PRO A 393 12.30 19.34 -2.80
CA PRO A 393 13.75 19.31 -2.76
C PRO A 393 14.10 17.90 -3.21
N GLU A 394 14.88 17.79 -4.29
CA GLU A 394 15.59 16.55 -4.55
C GLU A 394 16.07 16.13 -3.18
N THR A 395 15.78 14.89 -2.76
CA THR A 395 16.46 14.30 -1.60
C THR A 395 17.88 14.83 -1.67
N PRO A 396 18.30 15.71 -0.74
CA PRO A 396 19.23 16.79 -1.05
C PRO A 396 20.33 16.22 -1.91
N GLU A 397 20.48 16.71 -3.16
CA GLU A 397 21.75 16.50 -3.82
C GLU A 397 22.82 16.89 -2.80
N PRO A 398 23.91 16.11 -2.69
CA PRO A 398 24.92 16.27 -1.65
C PRO A 398 25.68 17.58 -1.86
N SER A 399 25.02 18.68 -1.57
CA SER A 399 25.48 20.06 -1.66
C SER A 399 24.76 20.93 -0.62
N GLY A 400 24.21 20.30 0.43
CA GLY A 400 23.89 20.95 1.70
C GLY A 400 24.98 20.62 2.70
N THR A 401 25.78 21.60 3.09
CA THR A 401 26.90 21.48 4.04
C THR A 401 26.45 21.35 5.50
N SER A 402 25.38 20.61 5.78
CA SER A 402 24.90 20.40 7.14
C SER A 402 24.37 18.98 7.28
N GLY A 403 25.19 18.09 7.85
CA GLY A 403 24.86 16.71 8.14
C GLY A 403 23.78 16.62 9.23
N ALA A 404 22.52 16.54 8.82
CA ALA A 404 21.44 16.12 9.69
C ALA A 404 21.20 14.62 9.49
N PRO A 405 21.15 13.81 10.57
CA PRO A 405 20.86 12.39 10.48
C PRO A 405 19.44 12.15 9.96
N TRP A 406 19.28 11.12 9.14
CA TRP A 406 17.97 10.66 8.67
C TRP A 406 17.25 9.89 9.78
N ILE A 407 15.98 10.21 10.03
CA ILE A 407 15.18 9.61 11.10
C ILE A 407 13.99 8.84 10.52
N ALA A 408 13.88 7.55 10.87
CA ALA A 408 12.71 6.70 10.68
C ALA A 408 11.88 6.62 11.96
N ASN A 409 10.63 6.14 11.88
CA ASN A 409 9.77 5.88 13.04
C ASN A 409 9.63 7.09 14.00
N TYR A 410 9.62 8.30 13.45
CA TYR A 410 9.55 9.51 14.26
C TYR A 410 8.20 9.60 14.99
N ASN A 411 8.26 9.58 16.32
CA ASN A 411 7.11 9.76 17.20
C ASN A 411 7.02 11.24 17.63
N PRO A 412 5.99 11.98 17.18
CA PRO A 412 5.86 13.41 17.48
C PRO A 412 5.48 13.70 18.94
N ALA A 413 4.94 12.71 19.67
CA ALA A 413 4.60 12.87 21.10
C ALA A 413 5.84 12.75 22.00
N THR A 414 6.83 11.96 21.59
CA THR A 414 8.07 11.73 22.36
C THR A 414 9.29 12.44 21.79
N LEU A 415 9.17 13.02 20.59
CA LEU A 415 10.27 13.64 19.82
C LEU A 415 11.43 12.67 19.54
N ARG A 416 11.15 11.36 19.50
CA ARG A 416 12.16 10.30 19.27
C ARG A 416 11.91 9.62 17.94
N GLY A 417 12.97 9.17 17.27
CA GLY A 417 12.91 8.31 16.11
C GLY A 417 14.27 7.65 15.88
N ASP A 418 14.30 6.66 15.01
CA ASP A 418 15.47 5.83 14.75
C ASP A 418 16.38 6.49 13.71
N VAL A 419 17.66 6.68 14.05
CA VAL A 419 18.65 7.21 13.11
C VAL A 419 19.05 6.12 12.11
N ILE A 420 18.68 6.29 10.85
CA ILE A 420 18.86 5.31 9.77
C ILE A 420 20.00 5.64 8.79
N GLY A 421 20.70 6.76 9.01
CA GLY A 421 21.91 7.08 8.25
C GLY A 421 22.38 8.52 8.43
N ASP A 422 23.66 8.75 8.09
CA ASP A 422 24.31 10.05 8.09
C ASP A 422 24.95 10.27 6.70
N ILE A 423 24.68 11.41 6.05
CA ILE A 423 25.26 11.75 4.74
C ILE A 423 25.96 13.10 4.86
N GLY A 424 27.28 13.07 5.03
CA GLY A 424 28.11 14.27 4.92
C GLY A 424 29.53 14.08 5.45
N GLY A 425 30.49 13.86 4.55
CA GLY A 425 31.91 13.72 4.87
C GLY A 425 32.52 14.99 5.46
N TRP A 426 33.18 14.85 6.60
CA TRP A 426 34.10 15.85 7.13
C TRP A 426 35.37 15.89 6.28
N TYR A 427 35.49 16.90 5.42
CA TYR A 427 36.81 17.38 4.99
C TYR A 427 37.14 18.63 5.81
N THR A 428 37.65 18.44 7.02
CA THR A 428 38.49 19.44 7.66
C THR A 428 39.93 19.04 7.41
N GLY A 429 40.66 19.87 6.64
CA GLY A 429 42.09 19.69 6.50
C GLY A 429 42.78 19.77 7.86
N GLY A 430 43.72 18.85 8.08
CA GLY A 430 44.85 19.01 9.00
C GLY A 430 44.67 18.42 10.41
N CYS A 431 45.61 17.52 10.73
CA CYS A 431 46.07 17.08 12.05
C CYS A 431 45.30 15.95 12.75
N ASP A 432 45.72 14.71 12.41
CA ASP A 432 46.08 13.60 13.31
C ASP A 432 45.35 13.47 14.65
N ASP A 433 44.27 12.69 14.68
CA ASP A 433 44.12 11.51 15.56
C ASP A 433 42.84 10.74 15.18
N TYR A 434 43.02 9.49 14.74
CA TYR A 434 41.96 8.59 14.29
C TYR A 434 41.29 7.90 15.49
N GLU A 435 40.08 8.31 15.86
CA GLU A 435 38.99 7.45 16.35
C GLU A 435 37.82 8.33 16.84
N THR A 436 36.74 8.51 16.08
CA THR A 436 35.50 9.08 16.64
C THR A 436 34.21 8.59 15.96
N LEU A 437 33.24 8.29 16.83
CA LEU A 437 31.79 8.04 16.65
C LEU A 437 31.34 6.82 15.82
N PHE A 438 31.86 6.59 14.62
CA PHE A 438 31.39 5.46 13.78
C PHE A 438 31.68 4.09 14.40
N ASN A 439 32.85 3.92 15.02
CA ASN A 439 33.27 2.67 15.69
C ASN A 439 32.59 2.42 17.05
N ARG A 440 31.79 3.37 17.56
CA ARG A 440 31.00 3.22 18.79
C ARG A 440 29.59 2.74 18.47
N ALA A 441 28.96 3.29 17.43
CA ALA A 441 27.64 2.84 16.96
C ALA A 441 27.65 1.41 16.38
N ALA A 442 28.75 0.98 15.76
CA ALA A 442 28.88 -0.37 15.20
C ALA A 442 29.18 -1.47 16.25
N ARG A 443 29.53 -1.11 17.50
CA ARG A 443 29.71 -2.07 18.61
C ARG A 443 28.46 -2.04 19.50
N GLY A 444 27.47 -2.81 19.06
CA GLY A 444 26.09 -2.83 19.57
C GLY A 444 25.88 -2.61 21.07
N GLY A 445 24.93 -1.72 21.36
CA GLY A 445 24.19 -1.61 22.60
C GLY A 445 22.82 -0.98 22.29
N GLN A 446 21.73 -1.59 22.75
CA GLN A 446 20.40 -0.98 22.72
C GLN A 446 20.36 0.19 23.72
N GLY A 447 19.92 1.37 23.27
CA GLY A 447 19.48 2.44 24.17
C GLY A 447 20.45 3.61 24.43
N ASP A 448 20.95 4.28 23.39
CA ASP A 448 21.54 5.60 23.55
C ASP A 448 20.51 6.70 23.25
N ASP A 449 20.25 7.59 24.22
CA ASP A 449 19.48 8.83 24.05
C ASP A 449 20.42 9.93 23.54
N VAL A 450 20.13 10.49 22.36
CA VAL A 450 20.91 11.61 21.79
C VAL A 450 20.12 12.92 21.93
N GLU A 451 20.60 13.84 22.76
CA GLU A 451 20.07 15.21 22.82
C GLU A 451 20.66 16.06 21.68
N GLY A 452 19.79 16.61 20.84
CA GLY A 452 20.17 17.56 19.79
C GLY A 452 20.47 18.94 20.36
N GLY A 453 21.74 19.34 20.33
CA GLY A 453 22.18 20.71 20.60
C GLY A 453 23.48 21.02 19.86
N ALA A 454 23.56 22.18 19.21
CA ALA A 454 24.82 22.65 18.66
C ALA A 454 25.81 22.91 19.81
N PRO A 455 27.08 22.44 19.74
CA PRO A 455 28.07 22.75 20.77
C PRO A 455 28.36 24.25 20.79
N GLU A 456 28.45 24.83 21.98
CA GLU A 456 28.53 26.28 22.25
C GLU A 456 29.81 27.00 21.73
N ASN A 457 30.64 26.37 20.90
CA ASN A 457 31.97 26.87 20.55
C ASN A 457 32.21 27.19 19.06
N CYS A 458 31.18 27.59 18.31
CA CYS A 458 31.38 28.22 17.01
C CYS A 458 31.31 29.76 17.11
N GLY A 459 32.37 30.35 17.68
CA GLY A 459 32.64 31.77 17.56
C GLY A 459 33.52 32.07 16.36
N ALA A 460 32.97 32.67 15.30
CA ALA A 460 33.61 33.75 14.53
C ALA A 460 32.76 34.21 13.32
N ALA A 461 32.37 35.48 13.40
CA ALA A 461 32.24 36.44 12.31
C ALA A 461 31.24 36.17 11.17
N PHE A 462 30.00 36.63 11.35
CA PHE A 462 29.42 37.62 10.42
C PHE A 462 28.52 38.59 11.20
N ASN A 463 28.93 39.86 11.23
CA ASN A 463 28.19 40.97 11.79
C ASN A 463 26.95 41.27 10.92
N ASN A 464 25.77 40.89 11.40
CA ASN A 464 24.57 41.73 11.31
C ASN A 464 23.55 41.23 12.33
N LYS A 465 23.37 42.01 13.40
CA LYS A 465 22.36 41.79 14.43
C LYS A 465 20.97 42.04 13.84
N VAL A 466 20.26 40.98 13.45
CA VAL A 466 18.81 40.94 13.59
C VAL A 466 18.53 40.09 14.83
N LYS A 467 18.05 40.74 15.90
CA LYS A 467 17.49 40.04 17.07
C LYS A 467 16.28 39.23 16.56
N ILE A 468 16.45 37.93 16.37
CA ILE A 468 15.32 37.01 16.34
C ILE A 468 14.98 36.74 17.81
N GLU A 469 13.92 37.37 18.30
CA GLU A 469 13.33 37.03 19.59
C GLU A 469 12.96 35.55 19.58
N LYS A 470 13.29 34.83 20.66
CA LYS A 470 12.87 33.45 20.91
C LYS A 470 11.34 33.40 20.88
N THR A 471 10.78 33.11 19.72
CA THR A 471 9.36 32.78 19.61
C THR A 471 9.23 31.30 19.96
N ARG A 472 8.87 31.02 21.21
CA ARG A 472 8.36 29.69 21.58
C ARG A 472 7.05 29.48 20.81
N VAL A 473 7.11 28.73 19.72
CA VAL A 473 5.89 28.17 19.12
C VAL A 473 5.57 26.91 19.90
N GLY A 474 4.67 27.03 20.87
CA GLY A 474 4.00 25.87 21.45
C GLY A 474 3.01 25.33 20.43
N PHE A 475 3.17 24.07 20.03
CA PHE A 475 2.15 23.39 19.25
C PHE A 475 0.84 23.31 20.06
N PRO A 476 -0.31 23.70 19.50
CA PRO A 476 -1.59 23.58 20.19
C PRO A 476 -1.87 22.10 20.48
N LYS A 477 -2.34 21.82 21.70
CA LYS A 477 -2.87 20.52 22.12
C LYS A 477 -3.84 19.98 21.08
N MET A 478 -3.61 18.76 20.60
CA MET A 478 -4.63 17.96 19.93
C MET A 478 -5.80 17.81 20.90
N LEU A 479 -6.90 18.50 20.58
CA LEU A 479 -8.18 18.37 21.24
C LEU A 479 -8.80 17.04 20.77
N GLY A 480 -9.19 16.22 21.73
CA GLY A 480 -9.82 14.93 21.47
C GLY A 480 -11.10 15.05 20.66
N LEU A 481 -11.30 14.11 19.75
CA LEU A 481 -12.58 13.92 19.09
C LEU A 481 -13.62 13.38 20.09
N PRO A 482 -14.90 13.78 19.95
CA PRO A 482 -15.93 13.59 20.96
C PRO A 482 -16.37 12.12 21.15
N LYS A 483 -16.59 11.76 22.43
CA LYS A 483 -17.25 10.54 22.88
C LYS A 483 -18.73 10.51 22.44
N VAL A 484 -19.03 9.92 21.30
CA VAL A 484 -20.31 9.26 20.97
C VAL A 484 -19.92 8.23 19.92
N ILE A 485 -19.89 6.91 20.15
CA ILE A 485 -21.01 6.00 20.37
C ILE A 485 -20.44 4.82 21.18
N LYS A 486 -20.92 4.65 22.41
CA LYS A 486 -20.98 3.33 23.06
C LYS A 486 -22.42 2.88 22.89
N ASP A 487 -22.62 1.62 22.54
CA ASP A 487 -23.88 0.92 22.25
C ASP A 487 -24.26 0.88 20.76
N ILE A 488 -23.47 0.10 19.99
CA ILE A 488 -23.96 -0.90 19.03
C ILE A 488 -23.10 -2.14 19.21
#